data_AF-A0A761S9P4-F1
#
_entry.id   AF-A0A761S9P4-F1
#
_cell.length_a   1.000
_cell.length_b   1.000
_cell.length_c   1.000
_cell.angle_alpha   90.00
_cell.angle_beta   90.00
_cell.angle_gamma   90.00
#
_symmetry.space_group_name_H-M   'P 1'
#
loop_
_entity.id
_entity.type
_entity.pdbx_description
1 polymer ?
#
loop_
_entity_poly.entity_id
_entity_poly.type
_entity_poly.pdbx_seq_one_letter_code
_entity_poly.pdbx_strand_id
1 'polypeptide(L)'
;MSKLTHELDTIFSDILSGLSSAGIARTARTVGQEVRRSQQRRIRSQKNPDGSAWPQRKRRITRSQQGIKFIWNGEVRELKNWHGGRGKYGRTITGYDTDRNDIRTFYRSDIERYLAINTRSLRRDSTKKAPMFER
;
A
#
# COMPACT_ATOMS: atom_id res chain seq x y z
N MET A 1 -9.45 -16.86 -34.42
CA MET A 1 -8.96 -15.47 -34.30
C MET A 1 -7.62 -15.20 -34.98
N SER A 2 -7.00 -16.15 -35.73
CA SER A 2 -5.69 -15.95 -36.38
C SER A 2 -5.74 -15.49 -37.84
N LYS A 3 -6.82 -15.78 -38.58
CA LYS A 3 -6.89 -15.48 -40.03
C LYS A 3 -6.94 -13.97 -40.31
N LEU A 4 -7.70 -13.22 -39.50
CA LEU A 4 -7.88 -11.77 -39.61
C LEU A 4 -6.60 -10.99 -39.28
N THR A 5 -5.78 -11.49 -38.34
CA THR A 5 -4.51 -10.83 -37.97
C THR A 5 -3.47 -10.98 -39.08
N HIS A 6 -3.40 -12.15 -39.70
CA HIS A 6 -2.47 -12.39 -40.81
C HIS A 6 -2.81 -11.58 -42.08
N GLU A 7 -4.10 -11.37 -42.35
CA GLU A 7 -4.57 -10.59 -43.51
C GLU A 7 -4.29 -9.08 -43.33
N LEU A 8 -4.40 -8.58 -42.10
CA LEU A 8 -3.98 -7.22 -41.75
C LEU A 8 -2.45 -7.07 -41.86
N ASP A 9 -1.68 -8.04 -41.38
CA ASP A 9 -0.21 -8.02 -41.47
C ASP A 9 0.28 -7.99 -42.92
N THR A 10 -0.41 -8.67 -43.85
CA THR A 10 -0.11 -8.61 -45.28
C THR A 10 -0.41 -7.23 -45.89
N ILE A 11 -1.56 -6.64 -45.57
CA ILE A 11 -1.93 -5.30 -46.06
C ILE A 11 -0.97 -4.23 -45.51
N PHE A 12 -0.56 -4.36 -44.24
CA PHE A 12 0.43 -3.47 -43.66
C PHE A 12 1.80 -3.63 -44.32
N SER A 13 2.21 -4.87 -44.60
CA SER A 13 3.46 -5.16 -45.32
C SER A 13 3.47 -4.54 -46.72
N ASP A 14 2.37 -4.63 -47.47
CA ASP A 14 2.25 -4.06 -48.81
C ASP A 14 2.30 -2.53 -48.79
N ILE A 15 1.61 -1.89 -47.82
CA ILE A 15 1.66 -0.43 -47.62
C ILE A 15 3.06 0.02 -47.20
N LEU A 16 3.74 -0.76 -46.33
CA LEU A 16 5.10 -0.48 -45.88
C LEU A 16 6.13 -0.65 -47.00
N SER A 17 5.91 -1.58 -47.94
CA SER A 17 6.80 -1.80 -49.09
C SER A 17 6.86 -0.62 -50.06
N GLY A 18 5.80 0.19 -50.12
CA GLY A 18 5.73 1.42 -50.92
C GLY A 18 6.25 2.68 -50.20
N LEU A 19 6.62 2.58 -48.92
CA LEU A 19 7.07 3.71 -48.10
C LEU A 19 8.59 3.74 -48.00
N SER A 20 9.18 4.94 -48.03
CA SER A 20 10.61 5.10 -47.72
C SER A 20 10.89 4.67 -46.28
N SER A 21 12.12 4.23 -45.99
CA SER A 21 12.56 3.84 -44.64
C SER A 21 12.27 4.91 -43.58
N ALA A 22 12.40 6.19 -43.95
CA ALA A 22 12.05 7.33 -43.11
C ALA A 22 10.52 7.48 -42.88
N GLY A 23 9.69 7.11 -43.86
CA GLY A 23 8.24 6.99 -43.71
C GLY A 23 7.85 5.90 -42.73
N ILE A 24 8.43 4.71 -42.87
CA ILE A 24 8.22 3.55 -41.98
C ILE A 24 8.57 3.92 -40.54
N ALA A 25 9.75 4.52 -40.31
CA ALA A 25 10.20 4.90 -38.98
C ALA A 25 9.28 5.94 -38.29
N ARG A 26 8.76 6.90 -39.06
CA ARG A 26 7.78 7.89 -38.55
C ARG A 26 6.47 7.23 -38.16
N THR A 27 5.93 6.37 -39.03
CA THR A 27 4.67 5.66 -38.76
C THR A 27 4.80 4.73 -37.57
N ALA A 28 5.87 3.93 -37.49
CA ALA A 28 6.13 3.04 -36.35
C ALA A 28 6.20 3.81 -35.02
N ARG A 29 6.83 4.99 -35.01
CA ARG A 29 6.88 5.87 -33.84
C ARG A 29 5.48 6.34 -33.44
N THR A 30 4.66 6.80 -34.39
CA THR A 30 3.28 7.23 -34.12
C THR A 30 2.43 6.10 -33.57
N VAL A 31 2.50 4.91 -34.18
CA VAL A 31 1.78 3.71 -33.70
C VAL A 31 2.23 3.36 -32.28
N GLY A 32 3.53 3.33 -32.00
CA GLY A 32 4.05 3.06 -30.66
C GLY A 32 3.57 4.08 -29.61
N GLN A 33 3.48 5.36 -29.98
CA GLN A 33 2.94 6.40 -29.11
C GLN A 33 1.46 6.19 -28.80
N GLU A 34 0.65 5.86 -29.80
CA GLU A 34 -0.78 5.60 -29.60
C GLU A 34 -1.04 4.33 -28.79
N VAL A 35 -0.27 3.26 -29.02
CA VAL A 35 -0.30 2.05 -28.18
C VAL A 35 0.03 2.42 -26.74
N ARG A 36 1.10 3.19 -26.50
CA ARG A 36 1.46 3.65 -25.15
C ARG A 36 0.34 4.46 -24.50
N ARG A 37 -0.27 5.41 -25.22
CA ARG A 37 -1.41 6.22 -24.74
C ARG A 37 -2.61 5.36 -24.37
N SER A 38 -2.96 4.38 -25.22
CA SER A 38 -4.03 3.41 -24.96
C SER A 38 -3.75 2.59 -23.69
N GLN A 39 -2.54 2.05 -23.56
CA GLN A 39 -2.12 1.28 -22.39
C GLN A 39 -2.13 2.12 -21.11
N GLN A 40 -1.65 3.37 -21.16
CA GLN A 40 -1.71 4.27 -20.01
C GLN A 40 -3.15 4.56 -19.57
N ARG A 41 -4.08 4.80 -20.52
CA ARG A 41 -5.50 4.98 -20.20
C ARG A 41 -6.07 3.72 -19.54
N ARG A 42 -5.76 2.54 -20.08
CA ARG A 42 -6.18 1.25 -19.52
C ARG A 42 -5.67 1.01 -18.10
N ILE A 43 -4.37 1.24 -17.87
CA ILE A 43 -3.72 1.10 -16.55
C ILE A 43 -4.33 2.09 -15.55
N ARG A 44 -4.51 3.36 -15.92
CA ARG A 44 -5.20 4.35 -15.08
C ARG A 44 -6.61 3.92 -14.71
N SER A 45 -7.34 3.31 -15.65
CA SER A 45 -8.69 2.78 -15.42
C SER A 45 -8.74 1.45 -14.64
N GLN A 46 -7.59 0.91 -14.20
CA GLN A 46 -7.52 -0.38 -13.49
C GLN A 46 -8.14 -1.54 -14.28
N LYS A 47 -7.85 -1.62 -15.59
CA LYS A 47 -8.30 -2.72 -16.46
C LYS A 47 -7.14 -3.59 -16.95
N ASN A 48 -7.37 -4.89 -17.05
CA ASN A 48 -6.47 -5.89 -17.64
C ASN A 48 -6.49 -5.79 -19.18
N PRO A 49 -5.55 -6.41 -19.91
CA PRO A 49 -5.47 -6.30 -21.37
C PRO A 49 -6.71 -6.85 -22.10
N ASP A 50 -7.36 -7.84 -21.49
CA ASP A 50 -8.65 -8.43 -21.87
C ASP A 50 -9.86 -7.53 -21.51
N GLY A 51 -9.64 -6.39 -20.85
CA GLY A 51 -10.67 -5.45 -20.41
C GLY A 51 -11.28 -5.74 -19.04
N SER A 52 -10.93 -6.86 -18.38
CA SER A 52 -11.44 -7.19 -17.05
C SER A 52 -10.89 -6.24 -15.98
N ALA A 53 -11.59 -6.08 -14.85
CA ALA A 53 -11.10 -5.22 -13.76
C ALA A 53 -9.91 -5.87 -13.03
N TRP A 54 -8.97 -5.06 -12.55
CA TRP A 54 -7.88 -5.57 -11.72
C TRP A 54 -8.44 -6.16 -10.41
N PRO A 55 -7.82 -7.22 -9.86
CA PRO A 55 -8.22 -7.75 -8.56
C PRO A 55 -8.01 -6.67 -7.49
N GLN A 56 -8.97 -6.58 -6.56
CA GLN A 56 -8.87 -5.64 -5.44
C GLN A 56 -7.61 -5.94 -4.61
N ARG A 57 -6.89 -4.88 -4.22
CA ARG A 57 -5.73 -5.00 -3.33
C ARG A 57 -6.12 -5.70 -2.03
N LYS A 58 -5.29 -6.63 -1.55
CA LYS A 58 -5.48 -7.30 -0.25
C LYS A 58 -5.68 -6.27 0.86
N ARG A 59 -6.68 -6.49 1.72
CA ARG A 59 -7.02 -5.63 2.85
C ARG A 59 -5.84 -5.55 3.82
N ARG A 60 -5.43 -4.33 4.20
CA ARG A 60 -4.48 -4.13 5.30
C ARG A 60 -5.25 -4.13 6.63
N ILE A 61 -5.03 -5.16 7.44
CA ILE A 61 -5.64 -5.25 8.78
C ILE A 61 -4.65 -4.63 9.78
N THR A 62 -5.02 -3.50 10.37
CA THR A 62 -4.24 -2.88 11.45
C THR A 62 -4.69 -3.47 12.78
N ARG A 63 -3.82 -4.19 13.48
CA ARG A 63 -4.09 -4.69 14.83
C ARG A 63 -3.58 -3.67 15.83
N SER A 64 -4.46 -3.08 16.63
CA SER A 64 -4.05 -2.24 17.77
C SER A 64 -4.31 -2.99 19.07
N GLN A 65 -3.37 -3.02 20.02
CA GLN A 65 -3.67 -3.52 21.36
C GLN A 65 -4.47 -2.46 22.13
N GLN A 66 -5.52 -2.90 22.82
CA GLN A 66 -6.27 -2.09 23.77
C GLN A 66 -5.29 -1.70 24.88
N GLY A 67 -5.16 -0.42 25.23
CA GLY A 67 -3.98 0.11 25.93
C GLY A 67 -3.77 -0.38 27.37
N ILE A 68 -2.63 0.00 27.95
CA ILE A 68 -2.32 -0.17 29.38
C ILE A 68 -2.34 1.18 30.07
N LYS A 69 -2.89 1.22 31.29
CA LYS A 69 -2.96 2.42 32.13
C LYS A 69 -2.32 2.14 33.49
N PHE A 70 -1.43 3.01 33.94
CA PHE A 70 -0.68 2.85 35.18
C PHE A 70 -0.27 4.20 35.79
N ILE A 71 0.17 4.20 37.05
CA ILE A 71 0.73 5.36 37.73
C ILE A 71 2.25 5.24 37.71
N TRP A 72 2.93 6.31 37.30
CA TRP A 72 4.38 6.44 37.30
C TRP A 72 4.74 7.85 37.73
N ASN A 73 5.54 7.97 38.80
CA ASN A 73 5.96 9.23 39.38
C ASN A 73 4.76 10.15 39.71
N GLY A 74 3.72 9.57 40.32
CA GLY A 74 2.45 10.26 40.64
C GLY A 74 1.56 10.62 39.44
N GLU A 75 2.02 10.44 38.19
CA GLU A 75 1.23 10.72 36.99
C GLU A 75 0.53 9.45 36.48
N VAL A 76 -0.72 9.58 36.05
CA VAL A 76 -1.38 8.52 35.27
C VAL A 76 -0.84 8.53 33.85
N ARG A 77 -0.42 7.35 33.38
CA ARG A 77 0.08 7.11 32.02
C ARG A 77 -0.81 6.13 31.29
N GLU A 78 -1.11 6.41 30.02
CA GLU A 78 -1.80 5.49 29.13
C GLU A 78 -0.96 5.20 27.87
N LEU A 79 -0.64 3.93 27.65
CA LEU A 79 0.08 3.48 26.45
C LEU A 79 -0.81 2.64 25.55
N LYS A 80 -0.84 2.98 24.26
CA LYS A 80 -1.44 2.16 23.19
C LYS A 80 -0.37 1.36 22.47
N ASN A 81 -0.75 0.22 21.88
CA ASN A 81 0.16 -0.66 21.13
C ASN A 81 1.45 -0.98 21.90
N TRP A 82 1.31 -1.26 23.19
CA TRP A 82 2.45 -1.47 24.06
C TRP A 82 2.99 -2.90 23.94
N HIS A 83 4.24 -3.09 24.33
CA HIS A 83 4.84 -4.42 24.49
C HIS A 83 5.75 -4.44 25.70
N GLY A 84 5.96 -5.64 26.24
CA GLY A 84 7.01 -5.86 27.23
C GLY A 84 8.39 -5.92 26.57
N GLY A 85 9.41 -5.54 27.31
CA GLY A 85 10.81 -5.67 26.89
C GLY A 85 11.73 -5.88 28.09
N ARG A 86 13.03 -5.81 27.81
CA ARG A 86 14.07 -5.82 28.84
C ARG A 86 15.09 -4.75 28.51
N GLY A 87 15.25 -3.77 29.40
CA GLY A 87 16.30 -2.76 29.36
C GLY A 87 17.43 -3.08 30.32
N LYS A 88 18.40 -2.17 30.41
CA LYS A 88 19.59 -2.32 31.28
C LYS A 88 19.22 -2.60 32.74
N TYR A 89 18.17 -1.96 33.24
CA TYR A 89 17.76 -2.03 34.65
C TYR A 89 16.58 -2.99 34.92
N GLY A 90 16.19 -3.80 33.94
CA GLY A 90 15.16 -4.83 34.13
C GLY A 90 14.04 -4.79 33.09
N ARG A 91 12.86 -5.28 33.46
CA ARG A 91 11.72 -5.41 32.54
C ARG A 91 11.12 -4.05 32.24
N THR A 92 10.85 -3.79 30.97
CA THR A 92 10.25 -2.53 30.51
C THR A 92 8.86 -2.75 29.92
N ILE A 93 8.13 -1.66 29.79
CA ILE A 93 6.93 -1.52 28.97
C ILE A 93 7.17 -0.35 28.03
N THR A 94 7.07 -0.62 26.73
CA THR A 94 7.23 0.39 25.68
C THR A 94 5.94 0.48 24.89
N GLY A 95 5.48 1.68 24.59
CA GLY A 95 4.26 1.90 23.81
C GLY A 95 4.06 3.35 23.44
N TYR A 96 3.01 3.63 22.67
CA TYR A 96 2.64 4.98 22.28
C TYR A 96 1.87 5.65 23.41
N ASP A 97 2.47 6.66 24.05
CA ASP A 97 1.87 7.44 25.12
C ASP A 97 0.85 8.42 24.53
N THR A 98 -0.42 8.26 24.89
CA THR A 98 -1.49 9.09 24.34
C THR A 98 -1.46 10.52 24.83
N ASP A 99 -0.91 10.75 26.01
CA ASP A 99 -0.92 12.05 26.69
C ASP A 99 0.29 12.88 26.25
N ARG A 100 1.37 12.21 25.84
CA ARG A 100 2.61 12.84 25.35
C ARG A 100 2.80 12.73 23.84
N ASN A 101 1.89 12.04 23.15
CA ASN A 101 1.84 11.88 21.70
C ASN A 101 3.14 11.30 21.09
N ASP A 102 3.86 10.44 21.84
CA ASP A 102 5.16 9.88 21.44
C ASP A 102 5.39 8.47 22.02
N ILE A 103 6.35 7.73 21.48
CA ILE A 103 6.74 6.40 21.99
C ILE A 103 7.56 6.57 23.25
N ARG A 104 7.13 5.92 24.33
CA ARG A 104 7.82 5.97 25.63
C ARG A 104 8.06 4.58 26.19
N THR A 105 9.14 4.46 26.95
CA THR A 105 9.54 3.26 27.66
C THR A 105 9.61 3.54 29.15
N PHE A 106 8.96 2.69 29.95
CA PHE A 106 8.96 2.75 31.40
C PHE A 106 9.51 1.43 31.96
N TYR A 107 10.30 1.50 33.03
CA TYR A 107 10.66 0.30 33.77
C TYR A 107 9.50 -0.15 34.64
N ARG A 108 9.23 -1.46 34.64
CA ARG A 108 8.13 -2.03 35.42
C ARG A 108 8.34 -1.88 36.93
N SER A 109 9.59 -1.77 37.37
CA SER A 109 9.96 -1.50 38.76
C SER A 109 9.51 -0.14 39.24
N ASP A 110 9.42 0.84 38.33
CA ASP A 110 9.14 2.24 38.65
C ASP A 110 7.64 2.54 38.54
N ILE A 111 6.84 1.55 38.13
CA ILE A 111 5.39 1.65 38.05
C ILE A 111 4.82 1.41 39.44
N GLU A 112 4.22 2.45 40.01
CA GLU A 112 3.64 2.42 41.35
C GLU A 112 2.40 1.51 41.37
N ARG A 113 1.53 1.63 40.36
CA ARG A 113 0.27 0.87 40.31
C ARG A 113 -0.25 0.72 38.89
N TYR A 114 -0.68 -0.49 38.52
CA TYR A 114 -1.46 -0.70 37.30
C TYR A 114 -2.93 -0.39 37.56
N LEU A 115 -3.51 0.45 36.71
CA LEU A 115 -4.94 0.81 36.76
C LEU A 115 -5.76 -0.06 35.82
N ALA A 116 -5.24 -0.36 34.63
CA ALA A 116 -5.85 -1.27 33.68
C ALA A 116 -4.80 -1.90 32.77
N ILE A 117 -4.88 -3.22 32.56
CA ILE A 117 -4.06 -3.91 31.56
C ILE A 117 -5.01 -4.54 30.56
N ASN A 118 -5.23 -3.87 29.44
CA ASN A 118 -5.94 -4.48 28.33
C ASN A 118 -4.89 -5.10 27.40
N THR A 119 -5.07 -6.37 27.06
CA THR A 119 -4.23 -7.08 26.07
C THR A 119 -5.04 -7.49 24.84
N ARG A 120 -6.35 -7.22 24.85
CA ARG A 120 -7.25 -7.56 23.76
C ARG A 120 -6.80 -6.82 22.50
N SER A 121 -6.64 -7.58 21.41
CA SER A 121 -6.39 -6.99 20.10
C SER A 121 -7.69 -6.38 19.59
N LEU A 122 -7.71 -5.05 19.46
CA LEU A 122 -8.72 -4.35 18.68
C LEU A 122 -8.41 -4.58 17.19
N ARG A 123 -9.21 -5.42 16.54
CA ARG A 123 -9.25 -5.52 15.08
C ARG A 123 -9.96 -4.29 14.55
N ARG A 124 -9.23 -3.30 14.05
CA ARG A 124 -9.81 -2.21 13.27
C ARG A 124 -9.52 -2.47 11.80
N ASP A 125 -10.56 -2.86 11.07
CA ASP A 125 -10.51 -2.95 9.62
C ASP A 125 -10.59 -1.53 9.03
N SER A 126 -9.44 -0.86 8.90
CA SER A 126 -9.36 0.40 8.16
C SER A 126 -9.16 0.11 6.68
N THR A 127 -10.24 0.08 5.89
CA THR A 127 -10.13 0.06 4.42
C THR A 127 -9.76 1.46 3.94
N LYS A 128 -8.48 1.69 3.59
CA LYS A 128 -8.11 2.89 2.83
C LYS A 128 -8.51 2.68 1.36
N LYS A 129 -9.48 3.43 0.87
CA LYS A 129 -9.80 3.51 -0.57
C LYS A 129 -8.80 4.46 -1.24
N ALA A 130 -7.58 4.00 -1.46
CA ALA A 130 -6.64 4.70 -2.32
C ALA A 130 -6.73 4.08 -3.73
N PRO A 131 -6.87 4.88 -4.80
CA PRO A 131 -6.67 4.38 -6.16
C PRO A 131 -5.22 3.89 -6.30
N MET A 132 -4.99 2.86 -7.11
CA MET A 132 -3.64 2.31 -7.30
C MET A 132 -2.72 3.28 -8.09
N PHE A 133 -3.28 4.28 -8.78
CA PHE A 133 -2.54 5.39 -9.39
C PHE A 133 -3.17 6.73 -8.98
N GLU A 134 -2.32 7.70 -8.62
CA GLU A 134 -2.72 9.09 -8.36
C GLU A 134 -2.93 9.84 -9.69
N ARG A 135 -3.78 10.86 -9.69
CA ARG A 135 -4.11 11.67 -10.88
C ARG A 135 -3.03 12.71 -11.16
#